data_AF-A0A7V7ZIH6-F1
#
_entry.id   AF-A0A7V7ZIH6-F1
#
_cell.length_a   1.000
_cell.length_b   1.000
_cell.length_c   1.000
_cell.angle_alpha   90.00
_cell.angle_beta   90.00
_cell.angle_gamma   90.00
#
_symmetry.space_group_name_H-M   'P 1'
#
loop_
_entity.id
_entity.type
_entity.pdbx_description
1 polymer ?
#
loop_
_entity_poly.entity_id
_entity_poly.type
_entity_poly.pdbx_seq_one_letter_code
_entity_poly.pdbx_strand_id
1 'polypeptide(L)'
;MGHDELAALLYRGHGRAALVIQREGGAQHRAALLEACLHNAARNWLDEDERTVYLLGLIELTGEVDWFEERILDALAAFDEAAFDVMDIGQLFAFAAHYARAGSARARELLYTQFAAFGIRERDVSPEFSLYNCYGAERLISLDGLAGFRAAAERIGQHMLTNSQFSEDSQLINQLRDEHPHVTDAQILALAEDSKAVAHYLEQVYRPALPPASEQPPRPQKPPMPYAKLRPRLHHEQVGLSLRALARWAESAPADDLLAAANDLLAQTDATVLRHYLCLFDRVAFPLGPAPLVGLARHLDERVAMYAVNALSLFHDPALHDLAIEMIDAGERPWLALRLLIESYRAGDDAFILAVLDGARDDEDVHQIGYAVEKIMARHTLPSASAILMQLYERQPCSICRADAVTRLADMGAVSPMMAAECRHDASERTRALAARLA
;
A
#
# COMPACT_ATOMS: atom_id res chain seq x y z
N MET A 1 7.14 -28.69 -11.05
CA MET A 1 7.56 -27.71 -10.01
C MET A 1 7.10 -28.23 -8.64
N GLY A 2 7.74 -27.92 -7.51
CA GLY A 2 7.21 -28.31 -6.18
C GLY A 2 5.95 -27.52 -5.82
N HIS A 3 5.07 -28.06 -4.96
CA HIS A 3 3.86 -27.34 -4.49
C HIS A 3 4.20 -25.98 -3.87
N ASP A 4 5.28 -25.93 -3.09
CA ASP A 4 5.73 -24.73 -2.37
C ASP A 4 6.24 -23.62 -3.30
N GLU A 5 6.78 -23.98 -4.47
CA GLU A 5 7.31 -23.02 -5.44
C GLU A 5 6.17 -22.30 -6.17
N LEU A 6 5.10 -23.01 -6.55
CA LEU A 6 3.91 -22.36 -7.13
C LEU A 6 3.19 -21.48 -6.10
N ALA A 7 3.05 -21.94 -4.86
CA ALA A 7 2.44 -21.15 -3.79
C ALA A 7 3.19 -19.81 -3.61
N ALA A 8 4.52 -19.83 -3.65
CA ALA A 8 5.33 -18.62 -3.56
C ALA A 8 5.14 -17.67 -4.75
N LEU A 9 4.93 -18.19 -5.97
CA LEU A 9 4.62 -17.39 -7.16
C LEU A 9 3.22 -16.76 -7.06
N LEU A 10 2.23 -17.52 -6.59
CA LEU A 10 0.86 -17.04 -6.38
C LEU A 10 0.83 -15.94 -5.32
N TYR A 11 1.51 -16.14 -4.19
CA TYR A 11 1.66 -15.17 -3.12
C TYR A 11 2.19 -13.82 -3.63
N ARG A 12 3.26 -13.84 -4.45
CA ARG A 12 3.82 -12.61 -5.06
C ARG A 12 2.96 -12.09 -6.22
N GLY A 13 2.06 -12.90 -6.76
CA GLY A 13 1.28 -12.68 -8.00
C GLY A 13 2.16 -12.55 -9.23
N HIS A 14 3.14 -13.44 -9.33
CA HIS A 14 4.07 -13.49 -10.44
C HIS A 14 3.47 -14.27 -11.60
N GLY A 15 3.47 -13.70 -12.80
CA GLY A 15 2.86 -14.35 -13.97
C GLY A 15 3.52 -15.66 -14.43
N ARG A 16 4.66 -16.04 -13.86
CA ARG A 16 5.26 -17.38 -14.04
C ARG A 16 4.32 -18.49 -13.56
N ALA A 17 3.44 -18.21 -12.60
CA ALA A 17 2.40 -19.15 -12.16
C ALA A 17 1.51 -19.61 -13.33
N ALA A 18 1.15 -18.70 -14.25
CA ALA A 18 0.37 -19.03 -15.44
C ALA A 18 1.10 -20.01 -16.36
N LEU A 19 2.40 -19.78 -16.59
CA LEU A 19 3.22 -20.65 -17.44
C LEU A 19 3.36 -22.06 -16.84
N VAL A 20 3.46 -22.15 -15.51
CA VAL A 20 3.48 -23.43 -14.79
C VAL A 20 2.16 -24.17 -14.96
N ILE A 21 1.02 -23.49 -14.71
CA ILE A 21 -0.33 -24.06 -14.86
C ILE A 21 -0.56 -24.56 -16.29
N GLN A 22 -0.18 -23.78 -17.31
CA GLN A 22 -0.32 -24.16 -18.72
C GLN A 22 0.53 -25.37 -19.09
N ARG A 23 1.76 -25.46 -18.55
CA ARG A 23 2.71 -26.54 -18.88
C ARG A 23 2.35 -27.85 -18.18
N GLU A 24 2.03 -27.78 -16.89
CA GLU A 24 1.88 -28.97 -16.05
C GLU A 24 0.40 -29.41 -15.97
N GLY A 25 -0.55 -28.51 -16.25
CA GLY A 25 -2.00 -28.75 -16.20
C GLY A 25 -2.63 -28.29 -14.88
N GLY A 26 -3.83 -27.71 -14.95
CA GLY A 26 -4.47 -27.02 -13.81
C GLY A 26 -4.91 -27.91 -12.65
N ALA A 27 -5.32 -29.15 -12.91
CA ALA A 27 -5.96 -30.00 -11.89
C ALA A 27 -5.09 -30.29 -10.66
N GLN A 28 -3.77 -30.45 -10.85
CA GLN A 28 -2.84 -30.73 -9.74
C GLN A 28 -2.51 -29.50 -8.89
N HIS A 29 -2.84 -28.30 -9.38
CA HIS A 29 -2.54 -27.03 -8.73
C HIS A 29 -3.76 -26.40 -8.05
N ARG A 30 -4.91 -27.08 -8.08
CA ARG A 30 -6.17 -26.57 -7.51
C ARG A 30 -6.05 -26.13 -6.07
N ALA A 31 -5.38 -26.90 -5.23
CA ALA A 31 -5.25 -26.60 -3.80
C ALA A 31 -4.51 -25.27 -3.59
N ALA A 32 -3.32 -25.12 -4.18
CA ALA A 32 -2.53 -23.89 -4.06
C ALA A 32 -3.24 -22.67 -4.67
N LEU A 33 -3.91 -22.83 -5.83
CA LEU A 33 -4.64 -21.74 -6.45
C LEU A 33 -5.88 -21.35 -5.64
N LEU A 34 -6.63 -22.33 -5.11
CA LEU A 34 -7.79 -22.04 -4.27
C LEU A 34 -7.35 -21.31 -3.00
N GLU A 35 -6.28 -21.75 -2.35
CA GLU A 35 -5.70 -21.06 -1.19
C GLU A 35 -5.42 -19.59 -1.49
N ALA A 36 -4.78 -19.29 -2.64
CA ALA A 36 -4.51 -17.93 -3.07
C ALA A 36 -5.80 -17.12 -3.40
N CYS A 37 -6.89 -17.78 -3.79
CA CYS A 37 -8.20 -17.14 -3.96
C CYS A 37 -8.90 -16.85 -2.64
N LEU A 38 -8.63 -17.62 -1.59
CA LEU A 38 -9.22 -17.42 -0.27
C LEU A 38 -8.42 -16.42 0.58
N HIS A 39 -7.10 -16.34 0.37
CA HIS A 39 -6.21 -15.48 1.14
C HIS A 39 -5.53 -14.42 0.29
N ASN A 40 -5.73 -13.15 0.66
CA ASN A 40 -5.19 -12.03 -0.10
C ASN A 40 -3.79 -11.65 0.41
N ALA A 41 -2.79 -12.01 -0.37
CA ALA A 41 -1.37 -11.74 -0.08
C ALA A 41 -0.87 -10.34 -0.52
N ALA A 42 -1.74 -9.44 -0.98
CA ALA A 42 -1.32 -8.10 -1.39
C ALA A 42 -0.69 -7.34 -0.21
N ARG A 43 0.50 -6.76 -0.43
CA ARG A 43 1.24 -6.07 0.63
C ARG A 43 0.61 -4.72 0.95
N ASN A 44 0.32 -3.93 -0.08
CA ASN A 44 -0.25 -2.61 0.05
C ASN A 44 -1.54 -2.49 -0.76
N TRP A 45 -2.64 -2.92 -0.16
CA TRP A 45 -3.94 -2.96 -0.81
C TRP A 45 -4.50 -1.60 -1.24
N LEU A 46 -4.00 -0.50 -0.69
CA LEU A 46 -4.43 0.85 -1.07
C LEU A 46 -3.89 1.25 -2.44
N ASP A 47 -2.70 0.77 -2.79
CA ASP A 47 -1.98 1.21 -3.99
C ASP A 47 -1.79 0.06 -5.01
N GLU A 48 -1.87 -1.20 -4.58
CA GLU A 48 -1.70 -2.35 -5.46
C GLU A 48 -2.98 -2.69 -6.23
N ASP A 49 -2.78 -3.17 -7.47
CA ASP A 49 -3.87 -3.71 -8.28
C ASP A 49 -4.56 -4.87 -7.55
N GLU A 50 -5.87 -4.98 -7.76
CA GLU A 50 -6.68 -6.05 -7.20
C GLU A 50 -6.23 -7.44 -7.67
N ARG A 51 -5.90 -8.31 -6.70
CA ARG A 51 -5.42 -9.68 -6.96
C ARG A 51 -6.47 -10.58 -7.63
N THR A 52 -7.76 -10.31 -7.43
CA THR A 52 -8.87 -11.07 -8.00
C THR A 52 -8.76 -11.20 -9.53
N VAL A 53 -8.41 -10.13 -10.25
CA VAL A 53 -8.31 -10.15 -11.72
C VAL A 53 -7.24 -11.13 -12.20
N TYR A 54 -6.10 -11.14 -11.52
CA TYR A 54 -5.00 -12.06 -11.80
C TYR A 54 -5.38 -13.51 -11.53
N LEU A 55 -6.00 -13.77 -10.38
CA LEU A 55 -6.38 -15.12 -9.96
C LEU A 55 -7.49 -15.70 -10.86
N LEU A 56 -8.45 -14.88 -11.30
CA LEU A 56 -9.45 -15.29 -12.29
C LEU A 56 -8.80 -15.74 -13.60
N GLY A 57 -7.81 -15.00 -14.09
CA GLY A 57 -7.06 -15.40 -15.29
C GLY A 57 -6.33 -16.74 -15.10
N LEU A 58 -5.82 -17.04 -13.90
CA LEU A 58 -5.25 -18.34 -13.60
C LEU A 58 -6.29 -19.46 -13.51
N ILE A 59 -7.46 -19.18 -12.91
CA ILE A 59 -8.58 -20.11 -12.84
C ILE A 59 -9.03 -20.50 -14.26
N GLU A 60 -9.17 -19.54 -15.16
CA GLU A 60 -9.52 -19.80 -16.57
C GLU A 60 -8.53 -20.76 -17.25
N LEU A 61 -7.22 -20.61 -16.99
CA LEU A 61 -6.20 -21.50 -17.52
C LEU A 61 -6.31 -22.94 -17.03
N THR A 62 -7.00 -23.18 -15.91
CA THR A 62 -7.27 -24.55 -15.44
C THR A 62 -8.37 -25.24 -16.22
N GLY A 63 -9.29 -24.47 -16.83
CA GLY A 63 -10.52 -24.98 -17.44
C GLY A 63 -11.60 -25.41 -16.43
N GLU A 64 -11.45 -25.04 -15.14
CA GLU A 64 -12.30 -25.53 -14.04
C GLU A 64 -13.02 -24.42 -13.29
N VAL A 65 -13.45 -23.39 -14.01
CA VAL A 65 -14.06 -22.17 -13.44
C VAL A 65 -15.17 -22.50 -12.44
N ASP A 66 -16.12 -23.36 -12.81
CA ASP A 66 -17.25 -23.75 -11.96
C ASP A 66 -16.81 -24.38 -10.62
N TRP A 67 -15.72 -25.16 -10.63
CA TRP A 67 -15.19 -25.80 -9.43
C TRP A 67 -14.64 -24.78 -8.44
N PHE A 68 -13.96 -23.74 -8.93
CA PHE A 68 -13.43 -22.65 -8.12
C PHE A 68 -14.56 -21.71 -7.66
N GLU A 69 -15.49 -21.33 -8.54
CA GLU A 69 -16.64 -20.50 -8.18
C GLU A 69 -17.40 -21.12 -7.00
N GLU A 70 -17.76 -22.41 -7.09
CA GLU A 70 -18.47 -23.12 -6.02
C GLU A 70 -17.77 -22.97 -4.66
N ARG A 71 -16.45 -23.22 -4.61
CA ARG A 71 -15.67 -23.25 -3.38
C ARG A 71 -15.38 -21.87 -2.81
N ILE A 72 -15.15 -20.89 -3.67
CA ILE A 72 -14.96 -19.50 -3.25
C ILE A 72 -16.27 -18.96 -2.67
N LEU A 73 -17.42 -19.28 -3.29
CA LEU A 73 -18.72 -18.89 -2.77
C LEU A 73 -19.10 -19.68 -1.51
N ASP A 74 -18.69 -20.94 -1.37
CA ASP A 74 -18.82 -21.69 -0.11
C ASP A 74 -18.02 -21.04 1.02
N ALA A 75 -16.78 -20.62 0.75
CA ALA A 75 -15.94 -19.93 1.73
C ALA A 75 -16.53 -18.57 2.14
N LEU A 76 -17.05 -17.79 1.18
CA LEU A 76 -17.76 -16.54 1.49
C LEU A 76 -19.04 -16.79 2.29
N ALA A 77 -19.78 -17.86 1.99
CA ALA A 77 -20.99 -18.23 2.73
C ALA A 77 -20.69 -18.65 4.18
N ALA A 78 -19.57 -19.36 4.38
CA ALA A 78 -19.10 -19.87 5.67
C ALA A 78 -18.05 -18.94 6.31
N PHE A 79 -18.01 -17.67 5.92
CA PHE A 79 -17.00 -16.73 6.40
C PHE A 79 -17.00 -16.63 7.92
N ASP A 80 -15.81 -16.72 8.51
CA ASP A 80 -15.56 -16.62 9.94
C ASP A 80 -14.42 -15.63 10.19
N GLU A 81 -14.69 -14.59 10.99
CA GLU A 81 -13.72 -13.55 11.33
C GLU A 81 -12.51 -14.09 12.10
N ALA A 82 -12.62 -15.25 12.75
CA ALA A 82 -11.49 -15.89 13.41
C ALA A 82 -10.54 -16.59 12.43
N ALA A 83 -11.03 -16.96 11.25
CA ALA A 83 -10.27 -17.69 10.22
C ALA A 83 -9.74 -16.78 9.10
N PHE A 84 -10.36 -15.61 8.90
CA PHE A 84 -10.06 -14.72 7.79
C PHE A 84 -9.82 -13.28 8.23
N ASP A 85 -8.81 -12.66 7.62
CA ASP A 85 -8.53 -11.25 7.87
C ASP A 85 -9.44 -10.32 7.02
N VAL A 86 -9.21 -9.01 7.14
CA VAL A 86 -9.98 -7.99 6.41
C VAL A 86 -9.69 -7.97 4.91
N MET A 87 -8.50 -8.40 4.50
CA MET A 87 -8.08 -8.44 3.11
C MET A 87 -8.71 -9.62 2.38
N ASP A 88 -8.87 -10.73 3.10
CA ASP A 88 -9.51 -11.95 2.61
C ASP A 88 -10.98 -11.68 2.26
N ILE A 89 -11.75 -11.05 3.16
CA ILE A 89 -13.16 -10.74 2.87
C ILE A 89 -13.31 -9.78 1.68
N GLY A 90 -12.42 -8.78 1.57
CA GLY A 90 -12.39 -7.88 0.41
C GLY A 90 -12.19 -8.63 -0.90
N GLN A 91 -11.28 -9.61 -0.92
CA GLN A 91 -11.03 -10.48 -2.08
C GLN A 91 -12.23 -11.40 -2.38
N LEU A 92 -12.85 -12.00 -1.37
CA LEU A 92 -14.04 -12.83 -1.56
C LEU A 92 -15.22 -12.03 -2.11
N PHE A 93 -15.42 -10.79 -1.65
CA PHE A 93 -16.42 -9.88 -2.22
C PHE A 93 -16.14 -9.55 -3.67
N ALA A 94 -14.88 -9.37 -4.05
CA ALA A 94 -14.51 -9.14 -5.43
C ALA A 94 -14.81 -10.32 -6.34
N PHE A 95 -14.51 -11.55 -5.91
CA PHE A 95 -14.90 -12.76 -6.63
C PHE A 95 -16.42 -12.86 -6.77
N ALA A 96 -17.16 -12.66 -5.68
CA ALA A 96 -18.62 -12.71 -5.70
C ALA A 96 -19.20 -11.64 -6.65
N ALA A 97 -18.65 -10.43 -6.67
CA ALA A 97 -19.05 -9.39 -7.60
C ALA A 97 -18.76 -9.76 -9.06
N HIS A 98 -17.60 -10.38 -9.33
CA HIS A 98 -17.28 -10.88 -10.67
C HIS A 98 -18.29 -11.94 -11.13
N TYR A 99 -18.54 -12.97 -10.33
CA TYR A 99 -19.50 -14.03 -10.67
C TYR A 99 -20.93 -13.49 -10.77
N ALA A 100 -21.32 -12.53 -9.91
CA ALA A 100 -22.62 -11.86 -9.99
C ALA A 100 -22.81 -11.12 -11.32
N ARG A 101 -21.78 -10.41 -11.80
CA ARG A 101 -21.80 -9.76 -13.13
C ARG A 101 -21.91 -10.76 -14.27
N ALA A 102 -21.35 -11.96 -14.11
CA ALA A 102 -21.48 -13.06 -15.05
C ALA A 102 -22.86 -13.76 -14.99
N GLY A 103 -23.74 -13.38 -14.05
CA GLY A 103 -25.11 -13.88 -13.93
C GLY A 103 -25.34 -14.85 -12.76
N SER A 104 -24.37 -15.08 -11.89
CA SER A 104 -24.51 -15.94 -10.72
C SER A 104 -25.40 -15.29 -9.66
N ALA A 105 -26.68 -15.71 -9.61
CA ALA A 105 -27.65 -15.23 -8.63
C ALA A 105 -27.21 -15.53 -7.19
N ARG A 106 -26.58 -16.69 -6.97
CA ARG A 106 -26.00 -17.09 -5.68
C ARG A 106 -24.90 -16.11 -5.24
N ALA A 107 -23.98 -15.78 -6.13
CA ALA A 107 -22.89 -14.85 -5.82
C ALA A 107 -23.42 -13.46 -5.44
N ARG A 108 -24.45 -12.99 -6.16
CA ARG A 108 -25.12 -11.73 -5.87
C ARG A 108 -25.81 -11.73 -4.50
N GLU A 109 -26.56 -12.77 -4.17
CA GLU A 109 -27.22 -12.91 -2.88
C GLU A 109 -26.20 -12.94 -1.73
N LEU A 110 -25.12 -13.71 -1.89
CA LEU A 110 -24.04 -13.79 -0.91
C LEU A 110 -23.35 -12.44 -0.72
N LEU A 111 -23.04 -11.71 -1.80
CA LEU A 111 -22.41 -10.39 -1.72
C LEU A 111 -23.22 -9.44 -0.83
N TYR A 112 -24.54 -9.35 -1.05
CA TYR A 112 -25.41 -8.50 -0.24
C TYR A 112 -25.54 -8.99 1.21
N THR A 113 -25.74 -10.29 1.40
CA THR A 113 -25.96 -10.89 2.73
C THR A 113 -24.71 -10.74 3.60
N GLN A 114 -23.54 -11.04 3.03
CA GLN A 114 -22.27 -10.99 3.75
C GLN A 114 -21.78 -9.54 3.94
N PHE A 115 -22.07 -8.62 3.01
CA PHE A 115 -21.85 -7.20 3.26
C PHE A 115 -22.70 -6.70 4.44
N ALA A 116 -23.97 -7.12 4.55
CA ALA A 116 -24.80 -6.74 5.68
C ALA A 116 -24.27 -7.27 7.02
N ALA A 117 -23.67 -8.46 7.04
CA ALA A 117 -23.07 -9.03 8.24
C ALA A 117 -21.71 -8.39 8.58
N PHE A 118 -20.79 -8.41 7.61
CA PHE A 118 -19.35 -8.20 7.81
C PHE A 118 -18.75 -7.05 7.01
N GLY A 119 -19.56 -6.34 6.23
CA GLY A 119 -19.11 -5.25 5.36
C GLY A 119 -18.59 -4.03 6.10
N ILE A 120 -18.72 -3.97 7.44
CA ILE A 120 -18.11 -2.94 8.28
C ILE A 120 -17.17 -3.57 9.29
N ARG A 121 -15.86 -3.29 9.17
CA ARG A 121 -14.82 -3.78 10.10
C ARG A 121 -13.93 -2.62 10.55
N GLU A 122 -13.86 -2.40 11.86
CA GLU A 122 -12.82 -1.56 12.45
C GLU A 122 -11.52 -2.35 12.44
N ARG A 123 -10.47 -1.79 11.83
CA ARG A 123 -9.14 -2.40 11.87
C ARG A 123 -8.33 -1.72 12.99
N ASP A 124 -7.73 -2.52 13.87
CA ASP A 124 -6.72 -2.09 14.84
C ASP A 124 -5.39 -1.71 14.14
N VAL A 125 -5.41 -0.84 13.11
CA VAL A 125 -4.17 -0.37 12.44
C VAL A 125 -3.62 0.85 13.16
N SER A 126 -3.26 0.68 14.43
CA SER A 126 -2.75 1.75 15.27
C SER A 126 -3.70 2.97 15.41
N PRO A 127 -3.53 3.81 16.43
CA PRO A 127 -4.30 5.07 16.54
C PRO A 127 -4.07 6.04 15.37
N GLU A 128 -3.10 5.77 14.49
CA GLU A 128 -2.59 6.72 13.50
C GLU A 128 -3.14 6.50 12.08
N PHE A 129 -3.77 5.34 11.81
CA PHE A 129 -4.25 4.97 10.47
C PHE A 129 -5.57 4.18 10.52
N SER A 130 -6.63 4.78 11.05
CA SER A 130 -7.98 4.26 10.81
C SER A 130 -8.35 4.59 9.35
N LEU A 131 -8.03 3.68 8.43
CA LEU A 131 -8.33 3.81 7.00
C LEU A 131 -9.31 2.70 6.59
N TYR A 132 -10.50 3.18 6.19
CA TYR A 132 -11.59 2.53 5.46
C TYR A 132 -12.11 1.19 6.00
N ASN A 133 -13.32 1.26 6.52
CA ASN A 133 -13.96 0.17 7.23
C ASN A 133 -15.03 -0.56 6.40
N CYS A 134 -15.27 -0.19 5.13
CA CYS A 134 -16.49 -0.58 4.38
C CYS A 134 -16.24 -1.55 3.20
N TYR A 135 -15.63 -2.71 3.46
CA TYR A 135 -15.33 -3.71 2.43
C TYR A 135 -16.58 -4.16 1.68
N GLY A 136 -16.54 -4.16 0.34
CA GLY A 136 -17.62 -4.63 -0.51
C GLY A 136 -18.68 -3.59 -0.89
N ALA A 137 -18.74 -2.43 -0.21
CA ALA A 137 -19.67 -1.36 -0.55
C ALA A 137 -19.50 -0.88 -2.01
N GLU A 138 -18.25 -0.68 -2.41
CA GLU A 138 -17.88 -0.32 -3.78
C GLU A 138 -18.36 -1.36 -4.80
N ARG A 139 -18.33 -2.64 -4.43
CA ARG A 139 -18.73 -3.74 -5.30
C ARG A 139 -20.24 -3.80 -5.48
N LEU A 140 -21.01 -3.48 -4.44
CA LEU A 140 -22.46 -3.31 -4.55
C LEU A 140 -22.80 -2.15 -5.48
N ILE A 141 -22.13 -1.01 -5.34
CA ILE A 141 -22.34 0.17 -6.20
C ILE A 141 -22.01 -0.15 -7.65
N SER A 142 -20.87 -0.78 -7.93
CA SER A 142 -20.54 -1.14 -9.29
C SER A 142 -21.48 -2.17 -9.91
N LEU A 143 -22.08 -3.06 -9.09
CA LEU A 143 -23.02 -4.06 -9.59
C LEU A 143 -24.40 -3.45 -9.87
N ASP A 144 -24.89 -2.59 -8.98
CA ASP A 144 -26.31 -2.19 -8.93
C ASP A 144 -26.59 -0.70 -8.85
N GLY A 145 -25.55 0.13 -9.03
CA GLY A 145 -25.61 1.57 -9.01
C GLY A 145 -26.30 2.11 -7.76
N LEU A 146 -27.39 2.86 -7.96
CA LEU A 146 -28.14 3.49 -6.89
C LEU A 146 -28.71 2.49 -5.87
N ALA A 147 -29.09 1.28 -6.29
CA ALA A 147 -29.62 0.26 -5.38
C ALA A 147 -28.51 -0.34 -4.50
N GLY A 148 -27.32 -0.56 -5.09
CA GLY A 148 -26.12 -0.95 -4.35
C GLY A 148 -25.69 0.12 -3.36
N PHE A 149 -25.65 1.39 -3.79
CA PHE A 149 -25.36 2.53 -2.93
C PHE A 149 -26.34 2.63 -1.75
N ARG A 150 -27.64 2.44 -2.00
CA ARG A 150 -28.65 2.44 -0.92
C ARG A 150 -28.34 1.38 0.14
N ALA A 151 -27.98 0.16 -0.27
CA ALA A 151 -27.66 -0.91 0.67
C ALA A 151 -26.39 -0.60 1.48
N ALA A 152 -25.36 -0.04 0.84
CA ALA A 152 -24.16 0.44 1.52
C ALA A 152 -24.48 1.56 2.53
N ALA A 153 -25.16 2.62 2.09
CA ALA A 153 -25.56 3.76 2.92
C ALA A 153 -26.43 3.35 4.11
N GLU A 154 -27.33 2.38 3.93
CA GLU A 154 -28.16 1.81 5.01
C GLU A 154 -27.27 1.16 6.07
N ARG A 155 -26.38 0.25 5.69
CA ARG A 155 -25.54 -0.50 6.64
C ARG A 155 -24.55 0.40 7.37
N ILE A 156 -23.95 1.36 6.65
CA ILE A 156 -23.01 2.35 7.20
C ILE A 156 -23.75 3.31 8.14
N GLY A 157 -24.91 3.82 7.72
CA GLY A 157 -25.75 4.67 8.54
C GLY A 157 -26.20 3.99 9.83
N GLN A 158 -26.56 2.70 9.79
CA GLN A 158 -26.91 1.93 10.98
C GLN A 158 -25.74 1.85 11.96
N HIS A 159 -24.51 1.67 11.45
CA HIS A 159 -23.32 1.62 12.28
C HIS A 159 -22.97 2.99 12.89
N MET A 160 -23.04 4.07 12.11
CA MET A 160 -22.86 5.45 12.58
C MET A 160 -23.85 5.82 13.70
N LEU A 161 -25.10 5.35 13.61
CA LEU A 161 -26.11 5.61 14.66
C LEU A 161 -25.76 4.96 16.00
N THR A 162 -25.01 3.85 16.01
CA THR A 162 -24.60 3.16 17.23
C THR A 162 -23.15 3.44 17.64
N ASN A 163 -22.34 4.03 16.75
CA ASN A 163 -20.93 4.30 16.96
C ASN A 163 -20.59 5.75 16.57
N SER A 164 -20.65 6.65 17.55
CA SER A 164 -20.49 8.09 17.33
C SER A 164 -19.07 8.53 16.97
N GLN A 165 -18.07 7.66 17.11
CA GLN A 165 -16.69 7.93 16.70
C GLN A 165 -16.41 7.50 15.27
N PHE A 166 -17.27 6.65 14.70
CA PHE A 166 -17.15 6.22 13.33
C PHE A 166 -17.48 7.37 12.37
N SER A 167 -16.60 7.60 11.40
CA SER A 167 -16.81 8.57 10.32
C SER A 167 -16.43 7.93 8.99
N GLU A 168 -17.15 8.29 7.93
CA GLU A 168 -16.83 7.87 6.57
C GLU A 168 -16.65 9.10 5.67
N ASP A 169 -15.86 8.94 4.60
CA ASP A 169 -15.61 10.00 3.62
C ASP A 169 -16.50 9.88 2.38
N SER A 170 -16.26 10.75 1.38
CA SER A 170 -17.09 10.83 0.18
C SER A 170 -16.74 9.84 -0.93
N GLN A 171 -15.84 8.88 -0.72
CA GLN A 171 -15.36 7.97 -1.78
C GLN A 171 -16.49 7.20 -2.47
N LEU A 172 -17.41 6.58 -1.70
CA LEU A 172 -18.54 5.82 -2.27
C LEU A 172 -19.48 6.69 -3.12
N ILE A 173 -19.57 7.99 -2.80
CA ILE A 173 -20.39 8.94 -3.56
C ILE A 173 -19.70 9.29 -4.87
N ASN A 174 -18.40 9.54 -4.82
CA ASN A 174 -17.60 9.81 -6.02
C ASN A 174 -17.67 8.61 -6.98
N GLN A 175 -17.50 7.39 -6.46
CA GLN A 175 -17.62 6.18 -7.26
C GLN A 175 -19.00 6.03 -7.90
N LEU A 176 -20.10 6.24 -7.16
CA LEU A 176 -21.45 6.19 -7.73
C LEU A 176 -21.59 7.19 -8.89
N ARG A 177 -21.04 8.40 -8.76
CA ARG A 177 -21.09 9.43 -9.81
C ARG A 177 -20.23 9.09 -11.01
N ASP A 178 -19.05 8.53 -10.78
CA ASP A 178 -18.10 8.19 -11.83
C ASP A 178 -18.60 6.99 -12.67
N GLU A 179 -19.14 5.96 -12.02
CA GLU A 179 -19.63 4.76 -12.69
C GLU A 179 -21.07 4.88 -13.19
N HIS A 180 -21.91 5.70 -12.53
CA HIS A 180 -23.32 5.90 -12.86
C HIS A 180 -23.67 7.39 -12.99
N PRO A 181 -23.11 8.11 -13.97
CA PRO A 181 -23.24 9.56 -14.11
C PRO A 181 -24.68 10.06 -14.37
N HIS A 182 -25.61 9.15 -14.65
CA HIS A 182 -27.03 9.46 -14.83
C HIS A 182 -27.79 9.57 -13.50
N VAL A 183 -27.20 9.12 -12.39
CA VAL A 183 -27.78 9.24 -11.06
C VAL A 183 -27.69 10.70 -10.61
N THR A 184 -28.83 11.31 -10.35
CA THR A 184 -28.94 12.70 -9.92
C THR A 184 -28.88 12.83 -8.40
N ASP A 185 -28.45 13.99 -7.91
CA ASP A 185 -28.46 14.30 -6.48
C ASP A 185 -29.86 14.17 -5.85
N ALA A 186 -30.91 14.49 -6.60
CA ALA A 186 -32.29 14.32 -6.16
C ALA A 186 -32.63 12.84 -5.92
N GLN A 187 -32.19 11.93 -6.80
CA GLN A 187 -32.37 10.50 -6.63
C GLN A 187 -31.60 9.95 -5.43
N ILE A 188 -30.39 10.44 -5.18
CA ILE A 188 -29.59 10.05 -4.00
C ILE A 188 -30.28 10.51 -2.71
N LEU A 189 -30.72 11.78 -2.66
CA LEU A 189 -31.38 12.33 -1.49
C LEU A 189 -32.74 11.67 -1.20
N ALA A 190 -33.46 11.25 -2.23
CA ALA A 190 -34.73 10.51 -2.08
C ALA A 190 -34.55 9.16 -1.38
N LEU A 191 -33.33 8.58 -1.35
CA LEU A 191 -33.08 7.33 -0.63
C LEU A 191 -33.34 7.44 0.89
N ALA A 192 -33.31 8.65 1.45
CA ALA A 192 -33.57 8.91 2.86
C ALA A 192 -35.04 8.76 3.27
N GLU A 193 -36.00 8.76 2.32
CA GLU A 193 -37.44 8.86 2.63
C GLU A 193 -37.94 7.74 3.54
N ASP A 194 -37.39 6.53 3.40
CA ASP A 194 -37.84 5.33 4.11
C ASP A 194 -36.83 4.77 5.12
N SER A 195 -35.71 5.46 5.36
CA SER A 195 -34.67 4.94 6.26
C SER A 195 -33.97 6.03 7.05
N LYS A 196 -34.07 5.93 8.38
CA LYS A 196 -33.32 6.77 9.31
C LYS A 196 -31.81 6.58 9.17
N ALA A 197 -31.36 5.37 8.86
CA ALA A 197 -29.95 5.08 8.70
C ALA A 197 -29.40 5.73 7.43
N VAL A 198 -30.07 5.56 6.29
CA VAL A 198 -29.68 6.23 5.04
C VAL A 198 -29.74 7.75 5.21
N ALA A 199 -30.80 8.28 5.85
CA ALA A 199 -30.90 9.71 6.13
C ALA A 199 -29.71 10.21 6.96
N HIS A 200 -29.28 9.46 7.98
CA HIS A 200 -28.14 9.80 8.81
C HIS A 200 -26.83 9.77 8.02
N TYR A 201 -26.58 8.73 7.22
CA TYR A 201 -25.41 8.65 6.35
C TYR A 201 -25.36 9.83 5.37
N LEU A 202 -26.47 10.15 4.70
CA LEU A 202 -26.50 11.26 3.75
C LEU A 202 -26.30 12.63 4.42
N GLU A 203 -26.76 12.81 5.65
CA GLU A 203 -26.51 14.04 6.41
C GLU A 203 -25.03 14.19 6.77
N GLN A 204 -24.39 13.12 7.24
CA GLN A 204 -23.01 13.16 7.73
C GLN A 204 -21.97 13.15 6.62
N VAL A 205 -22.25 12.46 5.50
CA VAL A 205 -21.25 12.20 4.46
C VAL A 205 -21.60 12.91 3.16
N TYR A 206 -22.84 12.76 2.70
CA TYR A 206 -23.22 13.24 1.37
C TYR A 206 -23.39 14.76 1.29
N ARG A 207 -24.15 15.36 2.21
CA ARG A 207 -24.39 16.81 2.20
C ARG A 207 -23.11 17.63 2.36
N PRO A 208 -22.14 17.27 3.23
CA PRO A 208 -20.86 17.97 3.31
C PRO A 208 -19.99 17.79 2.06
N ALA A 209 -20.15 16.69 1.33
CA ALA A 209 -19.42 16.41 0.09
C ALA A 209 -20.01 17.13 -1.14
N LEU A 210 -21.21 17.70 -1.03
CA LEU A 210 -21.75 18.54 -2.10
C LEU A 210 -20.86 19.78 -2.28
N PRO A 211 -20.47 20.12 -3.52
CA PRO A 211 -19.72 21.33 -3.75
C PRO A 211 -20.50 22.53 -3.19
N PRO A 212 -19.86 23.42 -2.41
CA PRO A 212 -20.51 24.65 -1.99
C PRO A 212 -20.96 25.42 -3.23
N ALA A 213 -22.11 26.08 -3.17
CA ALA A 213 -22.70 26.82 -4.29
C ALA A 213 -21.84 28.01 -4.81
N SER A 214 -20.62 28.18 -4.33
CA SER A 214 -19.63 29.12 -4.86
C SER A 214 -18.24 28.49 -4.90
N GLU A 215 -17.53 28.71 -6.00
CA GLU A 215 -16.09 28.54 -6.11
C GLU A 215 -15.43 29.29 -4.95
N GLN A 216 -15.01 28.58 -3.92
CA GLN A 216 -14.22 29.20 -2.87
C GLN A 216 -12.84 29.50 -3.46
N PRO A 217 -12.34 30.75 -3.36
CA PRO A 217 -10.98 31.04 -3.73
C PRO A 217 -10.03 30.16 -2.90
N PRO A 218 -8.84 29.84 -3.43
CA PRO A 218 -7.85 29.04 -2.71
C PRO A 218 -7.65 29.65 -1.32
N ARG A 219 -7.81 28.82 -0.27
CA ARG A 219 -7.62 29.27 1.11
C ARG A 219 -6.24 29.89 1.23
N PRO A 220 -6.10 31.10 1.82
CA PRO A 220 -4.80 31.70 2.02
C PRO A 220 -3.92 30.73 2.82
N GLN A 221 -2.71 30.47 2.32
CA GLN A 221 -1.74 29.62 3.02
C GLN A 221 -1.47 30.25 4.39
N LYS A 222 -1.89 29.57 5.45
CA LYS A 222 -1.56 30.02 6.81
C LYS A 222 -0.04 29.91 6.98
N PRO A 223 0.63 30.90 7.58
CA PRO A 223 2.04 30.77 7.91
C PRO A 223 2.25 29.52 8.78
N PRO A 224 3.39 28.84 8.63
CA PRO A 224 3.69 27.65 9.42
C PRO A 224 3.60 27.96 10.92
N MET A 225 3.13 26.99 11.69
CA MET A 225 3.05 27.10 13.14
C MET A 225 4.45 27.42 13.71
N PRO A 226 4.64 28.44 14.56
CA PRO A 226 5.95 28.67 15.17
C PRO A 226 6.42 27.45 15.98
N TYR A 227 7.72 27.14 15.94
CA TYR A 227 8.30 25.98 16.63
C TYR A 227 7.96 25.95 18.13
N ALA A 228 7.93 27.11 18.80
CA ALA A 228 7.56 27.22 20.21
C ALA A 228 6.17 26.62 20.55
N LYS A 229 5.24 26.58 19.58
CA LYS A 229 3.92 25.94 19.74
C LYS A 229 3.93 24.45 19.40
N LEU A 230 4.85 24.02 18.52
CA LEU A 230 5.03 22.63 18.15
C LEU A 230 5.79 21.84 19.23
N ARG A 231 6.87 22.42 19.77
CA ARG A 231 7.75 21.84 20.78
C ARG A 231 7.03 21.04 21.89
N PRO A 232 6.05 21.60 22.64
CA PRO A 232 5.39 20.85 23.72
C PRO A 232 4.61 19.62 23.23
N ARG A 233 4.21 19.58 21.96
CA ARG A 233 3.48 18.45 21.37
C ARG A 233 4.40 17.28 21.05
N LEU A 234 5.68 17.53 20.77
CA LEU A 234 6.66 16.48 20.44
C LEU A 234 7.00 15.60 21.65
N HIS A 235 6.80 16.13 22.86
CA HIS A 235 7.03 15.42 24.13
C HIS A 235 5.80 14.64 24.62
N HIS A 236 4.68 14.69 23.91
CA HIS A 236 3.45 14.00 24.30
C HIS A 236 3.42 12.59 23.67
N GLU A 237 3.02 11.58 24.44
CA GLU A 237 2.90 10.19 23.94
C GLU A 237 1.95 10.07 22.75
N GLN A 238 0.90 10.89 22.74
CA GLN A 238 0.04 11.12 21.58
C GLN A 238 0.35 12.48 21.01
N VAL A 239 1.28 12.55 20.06
CA VAL A 239 1.42 13.75 19.24
C VAL A 239 0.11 13.89 18.48
N GLY A 240 -0.71 14.89 18.80
CA GLY A 240 -1.96 15.18 18.06
C GLY A 240 -1.72 15.63 16.60
N LEU A 241 -0.60 15.26 16.00
CA LEU A 241 -0.15 15.50 14.65
C LEU A 241 0.51 14.22 14.13
N SER A 242 0.15 13.79 12.92
CA SER A 242 0.82 12.67 12.27
C SER A 242 2.28 12.98 11.95
N LEU A 243 3.13 11.97 11.87
CA LEU A 243 4.54 12.13 11.49
C LEU A 243 4.71 12.82 10.12
N ARG A 244 3.79 12.57 9.18
CA ARG A 244 3.72 13.27 7.88
C ARG A 244 3.43 14.76 8.04
N ALA A 245 2.67 15.17 9.06
CA ALA A 245 2.44 16.58 9.34
C ALA A 245 3.69 17.25 9.93
N LEU A 246 4.50 16.53 10.71
CA LEU A 246 5.79 17.02 11.23
C LEU A 246 6.79 17.26 10.10
N ALA A 247 6.96 16.30 9.18
CA ALA A 247 7.85 16.45 8.04
C ALA A 247 7.44 17.65 7.14
N ARG A 248 6.13 17.79 6.84
CA ARG A 248 5.61 18.93 6.06
C ARG A 248 5.76 20.28 6.77
N TRP A 249 5.68 20.28 8.10
CA TRP A 249 5.93 21.50 8.86
C TRP A 249 7.36 22.00 8.61
N ALA A 250 8.34 21.10 8.69
CA ALA A 250 9.75 21.45 8.54
C ALA A 250 10.10 22.02 7.16
N GLU A 251 9.47 21.53 6.08
CA GLU A 251 9.66 22.05 4.71
C GLU A 251 9.35 23.54 4.57
N SER A 252 8.51 24.09 5.44
CA SER A 252 8.10 25.50 5.42
C SER A 252 8.59 26.31 6.62
N ALA A 253 9.20 25.64 7.61
CA ALA A 253 9.60 26.28 8.85
C ALA A 253 10.74 27.29 8.63
N PRO A 254 10.75 28.42 9.35
CA PRO A 254 11.90 29.34 9.35
C PRO A 254 13.20 28.65 9.78
N ALA A 255 14.33 29.09 9.25
CA ALA A 255 15.64 28.52 9.56
C ALA A 255 15.96 28.52 11.07
N ASP A 256 15.58 29.58 11.79
CA ASP A 256 15.77 29.68 13.25
C ASP A 256 14.95 28.64 14.01
N ASP A 257 13.74 28.36 13.55
CA ASP A 257 12.84 27.34 14.13
C ASP A 257 13.39 25.93 13.89
N LEU A 258 13.94 25.66 12.70
CA LEU A 258 14.62 24.40 12.38
C LEU A 258 15.88 24.21 13.22
N LEU A 259 16.67 25.27 13.40
CA LEU A 259 17.87 25.24 14.22
C LEU A 259 17.52 24.99 15.70
N ALA A 260 16.45 25.61 16.21
CA ALA A 260 15.96 25.35 17.57
C ALA A 260 15.52 23.89 17.75
N ALA A 261 14.75 23.35 16.81
CA ALA A 261 14.34 21.95 16.81
C ALA A 261 15.53 20.98 16.76
N ALA A 262 16.56 21.30 15.98
CA ALA A 262 17.76 20.48 15.86
C ALA A 262 18.57 20.45 17.16
N ASN A 263 18.72 21.60 17.83
CA ASN A 263 19.38 21.64 19.14
C ASN A 263 18.59 20.88 20.20
N ASP A 264 17.26 20.99 20.20
CA ASP A 264 16.41 20.24 21.13
C ASP A 264 16.52 18.73 20.89
N LEU A 265 16.58 18.27 19.62
CA LEU A 265 16.81 16.86 19.26
C LEU A 265 18.05 16.29 19.94
N LEU A 266 19.17 17.02 19.90
CA LEU A 266 20.44 16.57 20.48
C LEU A 266 20.41 16.48 22.02
N ALA A 267 19.46 17.14 22.67
CA ALA A 267 19.25 17.04 24.10
C ALA A 267 18.32 15.89 24.52
N GLN A 268 17.70 15.19 23.56
CA GLN A 268 16.76 14.10 23.85
C GLN A 268 17.45 12.74 23.97
N THR A 269 16.94 11.91 24.87
CA THR A 269 17.35 10.51 25.04
C THR A 269 16.19 9.53 24.96
N ASP A 270 14.95 10.02 25.08
CA ASP A 270 13.75 9.19 24.99
C ASP A 270 13.48 8.81 23.52
N ALA A 271 13.29 7.52 23.26
CA ALA A 271 13.15 6.99 21.89
C ALA A 271 11.88 7.51 21.18
N THR A 272 10.77 7.67 21.91
CA THR A 272 9.51 8.18 21.36
C THR A 272 9.67 9.64 20.95
N VAL A 273 10.27 10.45 21.82
CA VAL A 273 10.55 11.85 21.54
C VAL A 273 11.56 11.99 20.39
N LEU A 274 12.64 11.20 20.39
CA LEU A 274 13.65 11.18 19.32
C LEU A 274 13.01 10.92 17.96
N ARG A 275 12.10 9.94 17.86
CA ARG A 275 11.35 9.66 16.61
C ARG A 275 10.61 10.90 16.11
N HIS A 276 9.89 11.61 16.98
CA HIS A 276 9.13 12.81 16.59
C HIS A 276 10.04 13.92 16.07
N TYR A 277 11.18 14.14 16.74
CA TYR A 277 12.16 15.13 16.32
C TYR A 277 12.86 14.74 15.01
N LEU A 278 13.28 13.49 14.86
CA LEU A 278 13.93 13.01 13.64
C LEU A 278 12.99 13.09 12.42
N CYS A 279 11.69 12.86 12.60
CA CYS A 279 10.70 13.04 11.53
C CYS A 279 10.62 14.46 10.96
N LEU A 280 11.02 15.49 11.73
CA LEU A 280 11.12 16.86 11.20
C LEU A 280 12.18 16.96 10.09
N PHE A 281 13.21 16.12 10.15
CA PHE A 281 14.36 16.15 9.24
C PHE A 281 14.32 15.05 8.17
N ASP A 282 13.17 14.40 7.99
CA ASP A 282 12.98 13.34 6.98
C ASP A 282 13.05 13.88 5.55
N ARG A 283 12.72 15.17 5.35
CA ARG A 283 12.63 15.83 4.04
C ARG A 283 13.45 17.13 3.93
N VAL A 284 14.07 17.54 5.02
CA VAL A 284 14.87 18.77 5.11
C VAL A 284 16.19 18.42 5.79
N ALA A 285 17.30 18.86 5.20
CA ALA A 285 18.63 18.59 5.74
C ALA A 285 18.77 19.09 7.18
N PHE A 286 19.34 18.26 8.05
CA PHE A 286 19.57 18.62 9.45
C PHE A 286 20.54 19.82 9.56
N PRO A 287 20.14 20.94 10.18
CA PRO A 287 20.88 22.20 10.08
C PRO A 287 22.26 22.19 10.76
N LEU A 288 22.55 21.18 11.59
CA LEU A 288 23.83 21.01 12.28
C LEU A 288 24.79 20.04 11.56
N GLY A 289 24.45 19.61 10.33
CA GLY A 289 25.26 18.68 9.53
C GLY A 289 25.08 17.20 9.93
N PRO A 290 25.70 16.25 9.22
CA PRO A 290 25.41 14.83 9.40
C PRO A 290 26.00 14.24 10.68
N ALA A 291 27.16 14.73 11.14
CA ALA A 291 27.93 14.12 12.21
C ALA A 291 27.15 13.82 13.52
N PRO A 292 26.28 14.72 14.03
CA PRO A 292 25.52 14.45 15.24
C PRO A 292 24.50 13.30 15.12
N LEU A 293 24.07 12.96 13.90
CA LEU A 293 23.06 11.93 13.66
C LEU A 293 23.67 10.53 13.45
N VAL A 294 24.98 10.44 13.19
CA VAL A 294 25.69 9.17 12.92
C VAL A 294 25.48 8.16 14.06
N GLY A 295 25.58 8.60 15.31
CA GLY A 295 25.34 7.73 16.47
C GLY A 295 23.90 7.21 16.56
N LEU A 296 22.93 8.01 16.10
CA LEU A 296 21.51 7.63 16.10
C LEU A 296 21.19 6.60 15.01
N ALA A 297 21.95 6.54 13.92
CA ALA A 297 21.79 5.52 12.87
C ALA A 297 21.97 4.08 13.38
N ARG A 298 22.74 3.90 14.47
CA ARG A 298 22.95 2.61 15.15
C ARG A 298 22.14 2.45 16.44
N HIS A 299 21.10 3.26 16.63
CA HIS A 299 20.29 3.21 17.84
C HIS A 299 19.55 1.85 17.96
N LEU A 300 19.39 1.36 19.20
CA LEU A 300 18.74 0.07 19.47
C LEU A 300 17.28 0.06 19.03
N ASP A 301 16.54 1.15 19.28
CA ASP A 301 15.23 1.38 18.69
C ASP A 301 15.35 1.56 17.17
N GLU A 302 14.73 0.64 16.44
CA GLU A 302 14.79 0.57 14.98
C GLU A 302 14.16 1.78 14.28
N ARG A 303 13.10 2.35 14.84
CA ARG A 303 12.45 3.52 14.26
C ARG A 303 13.31 4.76 14.43
N VAL A 304 13.99 4.91 15.57
CA VAL A 304 14.99 5.98 15.76
C VAL A 304 16.11 5.86 14.73
N ALA A 305 16.68 4.67 14.57
CA ALA A 305 17.73 4.42 13.59
C ALA A 305 17.26 4.72 12.15
N MET A 306 16.06 4.27 11.79
CA MET A 306 15.48 4.51 10.48
C MET A 306 15.33 6.01 10.19
N TYR A 307 14.72 6.78 11.09
CA TYR A 307 14.56 8.23 10.85
C TYR A 307 15.89 8.98 10.86
N ALA A 308 16.87 8.54 11.66
CA ALA A 308 18.22 9.10 11.61
C ALA A 308 18.90 8.84 10.27
N VAL A 309 18.81 7.61 9.74
CA VAL A 309 19.34 7.27 8.41
C VAL A 309 18.63 8.04 7.30
N ASN A 310 17.30 8.25 7.39
CA ASN A 310 16.59 9.07 6.41
C ASN A 310 17.13 10.50 6.39
N ALA A 311 17.30 11.12 7.55
CA ALA A 311 17.87 12.46 7.66
C ALA A 311 19.32 12.52 7.15
N LEU A 312 20.13 11.50 7.46
CA LEU A 312 21.50 11.36 6.96
C LEU A 312 21.56 11.18 5.44
N SER A 313 20.60 10.48 4.84
CA SER A 313 20.56 10.21 3.40
C SER A 313 20.37 11.46 2.53
N LEU A 314 20.09 12.61 3.14
CA LEU A 314 19.99 13.91 2.46
C LEU A 314 21.36 14.59 2.25
N PHE A 315 22.44 14.05 2.83
CA PHE A 315 23.78 14.64 2.77
C PHE A 315 24.68 13.92 1.78
N HIS A 316 25.44 14.69 1.01
CA HIS A 316 26.57 14.19 0.23
C HIS A 316 27.85 14.29 1.08
N ASP A 317 28.18 13.22 1.81
CA ASP A 317 29.36 13.15 2.68
C ASP A 317 30.06 11.79 2.53
N PRO A 318 31.38 11.74 2.19
CA PRO A 318 32.14 10.50 2.09
C PRO A 318 32.08 9.61 3.34
N ALA A 319 31.97 10.18 4.53
CA ALA A 319 31.90 9.43 5.78
C ALA A 319 30.59 8.62 5.89
N LEU A 320 29.52 9.02 5.19
CA LEU A 320 28.26 8.28 5.17
C LEU A 320 28.34 7.03 4.28
N HIS A 321 29.16 7.06 3.23
CA HIS A 321 29.48 5.86 2.46
C HIS A 321 30.22 4.86 3.35
N ASP A 322 31.27 5.31 4.03
CA ASP A 322 32.08 4.44 4.89
C ASP A 322 31.21 3.85 6.02
N LEU A 323 30.32 4.65 6.63
CA LEU A 323 29.32 4.18 7.60
C LEU A 323 28.38 3.12 7.02
N ALA A 324 27.91 3.31 5.78
CA ALA A 324 27.05 2.34 5.10
C ALA A 324 27.74 1.00 4.95
N ILE A 325 29.00 1.00 4.49
CA ILE A 325 29.78 -0.23 4.31
C ILE A 325 30.03 -0.91 5.65
N GLU A 326 30.41 -0.18 6.70
CA GLU A 326 30.58 -0.75 8.05
C GLU A 326 29.30 -1.42 8.55
N MET A 327 28.14 -0.80 8.37
CA MET A 327 26.85 -1.36 8.79
C MET A 327 26.50 -2.62 7.99
N ILE A 328 26.77 -2.64 6.68
CA ILE A 328 26.54 -3.81 5.83
C ILE A 328 27.45 -4.97 6.25
N ASP A 329 28.75 -4.72 6.42
CA ASP A 329 29.74 -5.73 6.81
C ASP A 329 29.47 -6.30 8.21
N ALA A 330 28.95 -5.47 9.13
CA ALA A 330 28.56 -5.90 10.47
C ALA A 330 27.20 -6.64 10.50
N GLY A 331 26.45 -6.66 9.40
CA GLY A 331 25.08 -7.19 9.37
C GLY A 331 24.07 -6.33 10.14
N GLU A 332 24.40 -5.07 10.41
CA GLU A 332 23.59 -4.13 11.19
C GLU A 332 22.54 -3.46 10.30
N ARG A 333 21.36 -4.10 10.18
CA ARG A 333 20.25 -3.64 9.34
C ARG A 333 20.71 -3.26 7.92
N PRO A 334 21.25 -4.20 7.13
CA PRO A 334 21.92 -3.88 5.87
C PRO A 334 21.03 -3.17 4.85
N TRP A 335 19.72 -3.47 4.83
CA TRP A 335 18.76 -2.76 3.97
C TRP A 335 18.66 -1.27 4.29
N LEU A 336 18.80 -0.90 5.57
CA LEU A 336 18.73 0.48 6.02
C LEU A 336 20.01 1.23 5.62
N ALA A 337 21.16 0.56 5.76
CA ALA A 337 22.47 1.11 5.36
C ALA A 337 22.52 1.51 3.88
N LEU A 338 21.84 0.78 2.98
CA LEU A 338 21.75 1.16 1.56
C LEU A 338 21.17 2.57 1.34
N ARG A 339 20.34 3.08 2.24
CA ARG A 339 19.79 4.45 2.11
C ARG A 339 20.88 5.51 2.27
N LEU A 340 21.96 5.24 3.00
CA LEU A 340 23.10 6.15 3.10
C LEU A 340 23.86 6.29 1.78
N LEU A 341 23.75 5.29 0.88
CA LEU A 341 24.34 5.32 -0.45
C LEU A 341 23.54 6.18 -1.45
N ILE A 342 22.34 6.66 -1.10
CA ILE A 342 21.49 7.45 -2.01
C ILE A 342 22.24 8.66 -2.59
N GLU A 343 22.89 9.45 -1.74
CA GLU A 343 23.68 10.61 -2.17
C GLU A 343 25.19 10.32 -2.22
N SER A 344 25.63 9.15 -1.75
CA SER A 344 27.07 8.83 -1.55
C SER A 344 27.59 7.62 -2.36
N TYR A 345 26.77 7.05 -3.24
CA TYR A 345 27.10 5.90 -4.08
C TYR A 345 28.42 6.09 -4.85
N ARG A 346 29.22 5.02 -4.90
CA ARG A 346 30.51 4.91 -5.61
C ARG A 346 30.48 3.74 -6.58
N ALA A 347 31.31 3.84 -7.63
CA ALA A 347 31.49 2.72 -8.57
C ALA A 347 31.99 1.48 -7.83
N GLY A 348 31.29 0.36 -7.97
CA GLY A 348 31.55 -0.89 -7.25
C GLY A 348 30.52 -1.21 -6.17
N ASP A 349 29.72 -0.23 -5.74
CA ASP A 349 28.72 -0.44 -4.68
C ASP A 349 27.58 -1.39 -5.09
N ASP A 350 27.41 -1.64 -6.39
CA ASP A 350 26.54 -2.69 -6.93
C ASP A 350 26.70 -4.04 -6.22
N ALA A 351 27.94 -4.40 -5.87
CA ALA A 351 28.24 -5.67 -5.21
C ALA A 351 27.63 -5.72 -3.79
N PHE A 352 27.63 -4.60 -3.06
CA PHE A 352 26.98 -4.51 -1.76
C PHE A 352 25.46 -4.55 -1.89
N ILE A 353 24.87 -3.88 -2.89
CA ILE A 353 23.44 -3.94 -3.16
C ILE A 353 23.00 -5.40 -3.41
N LEU A 354 23.73 -6.12 -4.26
CA LEU A 354 23.45 -7.53 -4.56
C LEU A 354 23.63 -8.41 -3.32
N ALA A 355 24.68 -8.22 -2.54
CA ALA A 355 24.90 -8.99 -1.30
C ALA A 355 23.79 -8.74 -0.26
N VAL A 356 23.34 -7.50 -0.12
CA VAL A 356 22.24 -7.13 0.78
C VAL A 356 20.92 -7.71 0.28
N LEU A 357 20.67 -7.71 -1.04
CA LEU A 357 19.53 -8.41 -1.61
C LEU A 357 19.60 -9.90 -1.29
N ASP A 358 20.67 -10.59 -1.64
CA ASP A 358 20.85 -12.03 -1.39
C ASP A 358 20.66 -12.39 0.09
N GLY A 359 21.12 -11.53 1.01
CA GLY A 359 20.98 -11.67 2.45
C GLY A 359 19.64 -11.21 3.06
N ALA A 360 18.72 -10.66 2.27
CA ALA A 360 17.42 -10.17 2.77
C ALA A 360 16.61 -11.32 3.39
N ARG A 361 16.13 -11.10 4.63
CA ARG A 361 15.58 -12.16 5.48
C ARG A 361 14.10 -12.43 5.22
N ASP A 362 13.40 -11.38 4.85
CA ASP A 362 11.97 -11.40 4.63
C ASP A 362 11.56 -10.41 3.53
N ASP A 363 10.26 -10.38 3.30
CA ASP A 363 9.61 -9.54 2.31
C ASP A 363 9.74 -8.05 2.61
N GLU A 364 9.82 -7.64 3.88
CA GLU A 364 10.05 -6.24 4.27
C GLU A 364 11.45 -5.79 3.93
N ASP A 365 12.46 -6.61 4.22
CA ASP A 365 13.84 -6.33 3.79
C ASP A 365 13.87 -6.13 2.25
N VAL A 366 13.28 -7.04 1.46
CA VAL A 366 13.24 -6.91 -0.02
C VAL A 366 12.51 -5.64 -0.48
N HIS A 367 11.40 -5.28 0.17
CA HIS A 367 10.66 -4.06 -0.15
C HIS A 367 11.48 -2.80 0.12
N GLN A 368 12.10 -2.71 1.30
CA GLN A 368 12.93 -1.57 1.69
C GLN A 368 14.19 -1.44 0.82
N ILE A 369 14.82 -2.56 0.44
CA ILE A 369 15.95 -2.55 -0.49
C ILE A 369 15.51 -2.03 -1.86
N GLY A 370 14.36 -2.50 -2.37
CA GLY A 370 13.80 -2.02 -3.63
C GLY A 370 13.60 -0.50 -3.63
N TYR A 371 13.07 0.05 -2.53
CA TYR A 371 12.94 1.49 -2.34
C TYR A 371 14.29 2.22 -2.37
N ALA A 372 15.29 1.72 -1.64
CA ALA A 372 16.63 2.33 -1.63
C ALA A 372 17.28 2.32 -3.03
N VAL A 373 17.22 1.19 -3.73
CA VAL A 373 17.74 1.03 -5.10
C VAL A 373 17.08 2.01 -6.05
N GLU A 374 15.75 2.18 -5.98
CA GLU A 374 15.01 3.14 -6.81
C GLU A 374 15.54 4.57 -6.62
N LYS A 375 15.84 4.97 -5.37
CA LYS A 375 16.40 6.29 -5.05
C LYS A 375 17.87 6.45 -5.46
N ILE A 376 18.68 5.41 -5.36
CA ILE A 376 20.07 5.42 -5.83
C ILE A 376 20.09 5.54 -7.37
N MET A 377 19.31 4.72 -8.07
CA MET A 377 19.22 4.75 -9.54
C MET A 377 18.66 6.06 -10.11
N ALA A 378 17.88 6.81 -9.32
CA ALA A 378 17.41 8.13 -9.71
C ALA A 378 18.53 9.19 -9.78
N ARG A 379 19.67 8.92 -9.13
CA ARG A 379 20.80 9.85 -8.99
C ARG A 379 22.08 9.35 -9.65
N HIS A 380 22.23 8.03 -9.72
CA HIS A 380 23.46 7.35 -10.13
C HIS A 380 23.19 6.33 -11.23
N THR A 381 24.21 6.11 -12.06
CA THR A 381 24.20 4.99 -13.01
C THR A 381 24.81 3.76 -12.33
N LEU A 382 24.07 2.66 -12.31
CA LEU A 382 24.52 1.39 -11.74
C LEU A 382 24.94 0.46 -12.89
N PRO A 383 26.23 0.11 -13.03
CA PRO A 383 26.69 -0.85 -14.04
C PRO A 383 25.95 -2.19 -14.02
N SER A 384 25.54 -2.65 -12.84
CA SER A 384 24.85 -3.92 -12.60
C SER A 384 23.34 -3.75 -12.44
N ALA A 385 22.77 -2.62 -12.86
CA ALA A 385 21.35 -2.30 -12.73
C ALA A 385 20.44 -3.45 -13.20
N SER A 386 20.72 -4.07 -14.36
CA SER A 386 19.90 -5.18 -14.86
C SER A 386 19.89 -6.38 -13.91
N ALA A 387 21.02 -6.75 -13.31
CA ALA A 387 21.09 -7.87 -12.38
C ALA A 387 20.32 -7.57 -11.08
N ILE A 388 20.48 -6.36 -10.55
CA ILE A 388 19.77 -5.89 -9.34
C ILE A 388 18.25 -5.87 -9.58
N LEU A 389 17.82 -5.27 -10.70
CA LEU A 389 16.41 -5.19 -11.05
C LEU A 389 15.79 -6.56 -11.33
N MET A 390 16.55 -7.50 -11.91
CA MET A 390 16.08 -8.87 -12.07
C MET A 390 15.88 -9.58 -10.73
N GLN A 391 16.80 -9.44 -9.77
CA GLN A 391 16.59 -10.00 -8.43
C GLN A 391 15.36 -9.38 -7.74
N LEU A 392 15.18 -8.06 -7.86
CA LEU A 392 14.00 -7.39 -7.35
C LEU A 392 12.73 -7.89 -8.03
N TYR A 393 12.73 -8.09 -9.35
CA TYR A 393 11.60 -8.67 -10.06
C TYR A 393 11.20 -10.04 -9.51
N GLU A 394 12.18 -10.92 -9.32
CA GLU A 394 11.95 -12.28 -8.82
C GLU A 394 11.40 -12.28 -7.40
N ARG A 395 11.93 -11.44 -6.51
CA ARG A 395 11.71 -11.55 -5.06
C ARG A 395 10.67 -10.57 -4.51
N GLN A 396 10.32 -9.51 -5.23
CA GLN A 396 9.46 -8.45 -4.70
C GLN A 396 8.00 -8.92 -4.57
N PRO A 397 7.43 -8.92 -3.35
CA PRO A 397 6.02 -9.26 -3.14
C PRO A 397 5.06 -8.16 -3.62
N CYS A 398 5.46 -6.89 -3.50
CA CYS A 398 4.66 -5.75 -3.94
C CYS A 398 4.62 -5.66 -5.47
N SER A 399 3.43 -5.79 -6.04
CA SER A 399 3.23 -5.76 -7.49
C SER A 399 3.64 -4.44 -8.14
N ILE A 400 3.50 -3.30 -7.44
CA ILE A 400 3.95 -1.97 -7.91
C ILE A 400 5.46 -1.92 -8.02
N CYS A 401 6.17 -2.26 -6.94
CA CYS A 401 7.63 -2.24 -6.93
C CYS A 401 8.21 -3.21 -7.98
N ARG A 402 7.54 -4.35 -8.20
CA ARG A 402 7.89 -5.26 -9.29
C ARG A 402 7.65 -4.62 -10.66
N ALA A 403 6.52 -3.97 -10.87
CA ALA A 403 6.21 -3.25 -12.12
C ALA A 403 7.22 -2.13 -12.42
N ASP A 404 7.71 -1.41 -11.40
CA ASP A 404 8.79 -0.44 -11.54
C ASP A 404 10.10 -1.10 -12.00
N ALA A 405 10.45 -2.26 -11.43
CA ALA A 405 11.63 -3.01 -11.85
C ALA A 405 11.52 -3.45 -13.33
N VAL A 406 10.36 -4.00 -13.74
CA VAL A 406 10.11 -4.39 -15.14
C VAL A 406 10.19 -3.18 -16.08
N THR A 407 9.63 -2.03 -15.68
CA THR A 407 9.67 -0.80 -16.48
C THR A 407 11.11 -0.39 -16.75
N ARG A 408 11.96 -0.34 -15.73
CA ARG A 408 13.37 0.03 -15.87
C ARG A 408 14.16 -1.00 -16.69
N LEU A 409 13.89 -2.29 -16.51
CA LEU A 409 14.49 -3.34 -17.34
C LEU A 409 14.10 -3.17 -18.81
N ALA A 410 12.85 -2.80 -19.10
CA ALA A 410 12.39 -2.55 -20.46
C ALA A 410 13.07 -1.33 -21.08
N ASP A 411 13.20 -0.23 -20.32
CA ASP A 411 13.91 0.98 -20.76
C ASP A 411 15.39 0.69 -21.09
N MET A 412 15.98 -0.28 -20.41
CA MET A 412 17.35 -0.75 -20.66
C MET A 412 17.46 -1.79 -21.79
N GLY A 413 16.34 -2.24 -22.38
CA GLY A 413 16.33 -3.34 -23.35
C GLY A 413 16.75 -4.71 -22.75
N ALA A 414 16.63 -4.86 -21.44
CA ALA A 414 17.09 -6.03 -20.67
C ALA A 414 15.98 -7.08 -20.41
N VAL A 415 14.75 -6.84 -20.88
CA VAL A 415 13.65 -7.81 -20.74
C VAL A 415 13.83 -8.94 -21.74
N SER A 416 13.98 -10.17 -21.23
CA SER A 416 14.06 -11.36 -22.07
C SER A 416 12.68 -11.79 -22.61
N PRO A 417 12.61 -12.57 -23.71
CA PRO A 417 11.34 -13.11 -24.19
C PRO A 417 10.60 -13.98 -23.15
N MET A 418 11.34 -14.70 -22.30
CA MET A 418 10.75 -15.48 -21.21
C MET A 418 10.11 -14.57 -20.17
N MET A 419 10.83 -13.54 -19.73
CA MET A 419 10.31 -12.57 -18.78
C MET A 419 9.09 -11.83 -19.36
N ALA A 420 9.13 -11.44 -20.63
CA ALA A 420 7.97 -10.84 -21.31
C ALA A 420 6.77 -11.79 -21.32
N ALA A 421 6.98 -13.10 -21.46
CA ALA A 421 5.93 -14.11 -21.37
C ALA A 421 5.32 -14.21 -19.97
N GLU A 422 6.14 -14.15 -18.93
CA GLU A 422 5.69 -14.09 -17.54
C GLU A 422 4.91 -12.80 -17.27
N CYS A 423 5.43 -11.64 -17.69
CA CYS A 423 4.82 -10.34 -17.46
C CYS A 423 3.41 -10.20 -18.06
N ARG A 424 3.08 -10.93 -19.15
CA ARG A 424 1.71 -10.94 -19.72
C ARG A 424 0.65 -11.45 -18.75
N HIS A 425 1.06 -12.22 -17.74
CA HIS A 425 0.17 -12.80 -16.75
C HIS A 425 0.45 -12.28 -15.33
N ASP A 426 1.24 -11.21 -15.16
CA ASP A 426 1.56 -10.68 -13.83
C ASP A 426 0.31 -10.09 -13.14
N ALA A 427 0.31 -10.06 -11.80
CA ALA A 427 -0.78 -9.45 -11.05
C ALA A 427 -0.94 -7.95 -11.30
N SER A 428 0.14 -7.22 -11.60
CA SER A 428 0.02 -5.81 -11.92
C SER A 428 -0.50 -5.59 -13.35
N GLU A 429 -1.54 -4.78 -13.49
CA GLU A 429 -2.04 -4.33 -14.78
C GLU A 429 -0.96 -3.56 -15.55
N ARG A 430 -0.21 -2.70 -14.85
CA ARG A 430 0.90 -1.94 -15.45
C ARG A 430 1.95 -2.89 -16.06
N THR A 431 2.30 -3.98 -15.38
CA THR A 431 3.24 -4.98 -15.90
C THR A 431 2.67 -5.69 -17.14
N ARG A 432 1.40 -6.09 -17.12
CA ARG A 432 0.73 -6.72 -18.28
C ARG A 432 0.66 -5.77 -19.47
N ALA A 433 0.30 -4.51 -19.24
CA ALA A 433 0.22 -3.48 -20.27
C ALA A 433 1.58 -3.17 -20.89
N LEU A 434 2.65 -3.18 -20.10
CA LEU A 434 4.02 -3.06 -20.61
C LEU A 434 4.40 -4.26 -21.47
N ALA A 435 4.13 -5.49 -21.01
CA ALA A 435 4.43 -6.72 -21.75
C ALA A 435 3.74 -6.76 -23.13
N ALA A 436 2.51 -6.24 -23.23
CA ALA A 436 1.77 -6.13 -24.49
C ALA A 436 2.43 -5.19 -25.52
N ARG A 437 3.26 -4.23 -25.08
CA ARG A 437 4.01 -3.31 -25.96
C ARG A 437 5.40 -3.84 -26.35
N LEU A 438 5.88 -4.85 -25.63
CA LEU A 438 7.16 -5.52 -25.90
C LEU A 438 7.03 -6.68 -26.89
N ALA A 439 5.80 -7.10 -27.20
CA ALA A 439 5.46 -8.08 -28.24
C ALA A 439 5.28 -7.38 -29.59
#